data_AF-A0A1F7G9A1-F1
#
_entry.id   AF-A0A1F7G9A1-F1
#
_cell.length_a   1.000
_cell.length_b   1.000
_cell.length_c   1.000
_cell.angle_alpha   90.00
_cell.angle_beta   90.00
_cell.angle_gamma   90.00
#
_symmetry.space_group_name_H-M   'P 1'
#
loop_
_entity.id
_entity.type
_entity.pdbx_description
1 polymer ?
#
loop_
_entity_poly.entity_id
_entity_poly.type
_entity_poly.pdbx_seq_one_letter_code
_entity_poly.pdbx_strand_id
1 'polypeptide(L)'
;MAKTKLMMLARKLRKNGNSIKEIALKLHVSSGSVSIWCRDIELTQEQIDNLQRRMKDPYYGKRAIYLKTVKDKKDQTIAKLFLKGKQSISTLSLR
;
A
#
# COMPACT_ATOMS: atom_id res chain seq x y z
N MET A 1 1.58 -3.83 27.12
CA MET A 1 1.38 -2.39 27.40
C MET A 1 -0.10 -2.12 27.59
N ALA A 2 -0.50 -1.27 28.54
CA ALA A 2 -1.90 -0.88 28.70
C ALA A 2 -2.42 -0.15 27.43
N LYS A 3 -3.67 -0.44 27.03
CA LYS A 3 -4.34 0.14 25.85
C LYS A 3 -4.30 1.67 25.84
N THR A 4 -4.42 2.29 27.02
CA THR A 4 -4.33 3.73 27.24
C THR A 4 -2.96 4.32 26.84
N LYS A 5 -1.87 3.63 27.17
CA LYS A 5 -0.51 4.05 26.80
C LYS A 5 -0.32 4.04 25.28
N LEU A 6 -0.79 3.00 24.60
CA LEU A 6 -0.74 2.90 23.14
C LEU A 6 -1.56 4.00 22.46
N MET A 7 -2.75 4.29 22.99
CA MET A 7 -3.60 5.37 22.50
C MET A 7 -2.91 6.74 22.61
N MET A 8 -2.31 7.06 23.77
CA MET A 8 -1.57 8.32 23.95
C MET A 8 -0.40 8.44 22.98
N LEU A 9 0.37 7.35 22.79
CA LEU A 9 1.48 7.33 21.82
C LEU A 9 1.01 7.49 20.39
N ALA A 10 -0.08 6.83 20.00
CA ALA A 10 -0.68 6.95 18.67
C ALA A 10 -1.07 8.40 18.38
N ARG A 11 -1.74 9.05 19.34
CA ARG A 11 -2.13 10.46 19.22
C ARG A 11 -0.92 11.40 19.11
N LYS A 12 0.13 11.18 19.90
CA LYS A 12 1.39 11.95 19.81
C LYS A 12 2.02 11.81 18.42
N LEU A 13 2.14 10.58 17.91
CA LEU A 13 2.68 10.33 16.58
C LEU A 13 1.80 10.97 15.48
N ARG A 14 0.48 10.92 15.64
CA ARG A 14 -0.43 11.54 14.68
C ARG A 14 -0.27 13.06 14.63
N LYS A 15 -0.18 13.72 15.79
CA LYS A 15 0.09 15.16 15.89
C LYS A 15 1.42 15.58 15.26
N ASN A 16 2.39 14.65 15.20
CA ASN A 16 3.67 14.85 14.52
C ASN A 16 3.59 14.61 12.99
N GLY A 17 2.40 14.36 12.44
CA GLY A 17 2.19 14.14 11.01
C GLY A 17 2.42 12.71 10.52
N ASN A 18 2.57 11.72 11.41
CA ASN A 18 2.65 10.33 10.98
C ASN A 18 1.32 9.82 10.40
N SER A 19 1.40 8.91 9.43
CA SER A 19 0.22 8.27 8.87
C SER A 19 -0.35 7.19 9.80
N ILE A 20 -1.64 6.89 9.67
CA ILE A 20 -2.29 5.82 10.44
C ILE A 20 -1.57 4.47 10.25
N LYS A 21 -1.11 4.19 9.02
CA LYS A 21 -0.36 2.96 8.71
C LYS A 21 1.01 2.93 9.39
N GLU A 22 1.75 4.04 9.38
CA GLU A 22 3.05 4.14 10.06
C GLU A 22 2.89 3.92 11.57
N ILE A 23 1.86 4.53 12.18
CA ILE A 23 1.59 4.41 13.61
C ILE A 23 1.20 2.97 13.96
N ALA A 24 0.33 2.35 13.17
CA ALA A 24 -0.08 0.96 13.34
C ALA A 24 1.11 0.00 13.33
N LEU A 25 2.03 0.20 12.36
CA LEU A 25 3.27 -0.59 12.26
C LEU A 25 4.19 -0.36 13.47
N LYS A 26 4.41 0.90 13.87
CA LYS A 26 5.29 1.26 14.99
C LYS A 26 4.78 0.74 16.34
N LEU A 27 3.47 0.71 16.53
CA LEU A 27 2.84 0.32 17.79
C LEU A 27 2.34 -1.13 17.80
N HIS A 28 2.51 -1.86 16.69
CA HIS A 28 2.04 -3.23 16.50
C HIS A 28 0.54 -3.41 16.82
N VAL A 29 -0.29 -2.49 16.34
CA VAL A 29 -1.74 -2.51 16.49
C VAL A 29 -2.42 -2.41 15.13
N SER A 30 -3.70 -2.79 15.06
CA SER A 30 -4.46 -2.66 13.81
C SER A 30 -4.64 -1.19 13.40
N SER A 31 -4.61 -0.92 12.10
CA SER A 31 -4.88 0.40 11.54
C SER A 31 -6.26 0.94 11.92
N GLY A 32 -7.26 0.05 12.04
CA GLY A 32 -8.60 0.41 12.51
C GLY A 32 -8.59 0.99 13.92
N SER A 33 -7.81 0.41 14.83
CA SER A 33 -7.69 0.93 16.21
C SER A 33 -7.07 2.33 16.23
N VAL A 34 -5.98 2.52 15.48
CA VAL A 34 -5.30 3.82 15.37
C VAL A 34 -6.21 4.88 14.74
N SER A 35 -6.97 4.50 13.70
CA SER A 35 -7.95 5.38 13.04
C SER A 35 -9.00 5.88 14.02
N ILE A 36 -9.54 5.00 14.86
CA ILE A 36 -10.51 5.38 15.90
C ILE A 36 -9.87 6.33 16.92
N TRP A 37 -8.66 6.02 17.40
CA TRP A 37 -7.97 6.82 18.42
C TRP A 37 -7.50 8.21 17.95
N CYS A 38 -7.38 8.41 16.65
CA CYS A 38 -6.84 9.62 16.05
C CYS A 38 -7.87 10.41 15.22
N ARG A 39 -9.15 10.01 15.25
CA ARG A 39 -10.20 10.54 14.37
C ARG A 39 -10.41 12.05 14.52
N ASP A 40 -10.26 12.55 15.74
CA ASP A 40 -10.45 13.94 16.15
C ASP A 40 -9.17 14.79 16.00
N ILE A 41 -8.06 14.22 15.51
CA ILE A 41 -6.81 14.96 15.32
C ILE A 41 -6.77 15.52 13.90
N GLU A 42 -6.96 16.82 13.80
CA GLU A 42 -6.72 17.59 12.59
C GLU A 42 -5.21 17.72 12.33
N LEU A 43 -4.83 17.55 11.07
CA LEU A 43 -3.46 17.78 10.62
C LEU A 43 -3.31 19.18 10.06
N THR A 44 -2.11 19.74 10.16
CA THR A 44 -1.77 20.96 9.44
C THR A 44 -1.71 20.70 7.94
N GLN A 45 -1.89 21.75 7.13
CA GLN A 45 -1.77 21.64 5.67
C GLN A 45 -0.42 21.08 5.24
N GLU A 46 0.67 21.51 5.88
CA GLU A 46 2.02 21.00 5.62
C GLU A 46 2.12 19.48 5.88
N GLN A 47 1.51 18.99 6.96
CA GLN A 47 1.49 17.56 7.26
C GLN A 47 0.67 16.77 6.23
N ILE A 48 -0.45 17.34 5.78
CA ILE A 48 -1.26 16.76 4.70
C ILE A 48 -0.43 16.68 3.41
N ASP A 49 0.22 17.76 3.01
CA ASP A 49 1.04 17.83 1.80
C ASP A 49 2.21 16.84 1.86
N ASN A 50 2.85 16.72 3.02
CA ASN A 50 3.91 15.73 3.27
C ASN A 50 3.39 14.28 3.11
N LEU A 51 2.19 13.98 3.63
CA LEU A 51 1.56 12.67 3.46
C LEU A 51 1.18 12.41 1.99
N GLN A 52 0.69 13.41 1.28
CA GLN A 52 0.38 13.31 -0.14
C GLN A 52 1.64 13.08 -0.98
N ARG A 53 2.75 13.76 -0.67
CA ARG A 53 4.05 13.57 -1.34
C ARG A 53 4.53 12.14 -1.17
N ARG A 54 4.50 11.60 0.06
CA ARG A 54 4.86 10.20 0.35
C ARG A 54 3.96 9.21 -0.37
N MET A 55 2.67 9.50 -0.52
CA MET A 55 1.74 8.63 -1.25
C MET A 55 2.10 8.51 -2.74
N LYS A 56 2.61 9.59 -3.34
CA LYS A 56 3.01 9.64 -4.75
C LYS A 56 4.42 9.09 -4.99
N ASP A 57 5.27 9.08 -3.97
CA ASP A 57 6.63 8.58 -4.06
C ASP A 57 6.66 7.06 -4.36
N PRO A 58 7.22 6.63 -5.51
CA PRO A 58 7.34 5.22 -5.87
C PRO A 58 8.21 4.40 -4.89
N TYR A 59 9.18 5.05 -4.24
CA TYR A 59 10.12 4.44 -3.31
C TYR A 59 9.60 4.42 -1.88
N TYR A 60 8.49 5.11 -1.60
CA TYR A 60 7.88 5.07 -0.29
C TYR A 60 7.19 3.74 -0.03
N GLY A 61 7.64 3.04 1.02
CA GLY A 61 7.16 1.71 1.39
C GLY A 61 7.59 0.63 0.39
N LYS A 62 6.64 -0.18 -0.10
CA LYS A 62 6.90 -1.28 -1.04
C LYS A 62 6.25 -1.06 -2.42
N ARG A 63 5.91 0.19 -2.75
CA ARG A 63 5.12 0.52 -3.94
C ARG A 63 5.84 0.13 -5.24
N ALA A 64 7.09 0.51 -5.43
CA ALA A 64 7.88 0.12 -6.61
C ALA A 64 7.96 -1.41 -6.78
N ILE A 65 8.19 -2.15 -5.69
CA ILE A 65 8.25 -3.62 -5.71
C ILE A 65 6.89 -4.19 -6.15
N TYR A 66 5.80 -3.71 -5.55
CA TYR A 66 4.45 -4.14 -5.92
C TYR A 66 4.14 -3.87 -7.41
N LEU A 67 4.46 -2.68 -7.91
CA LEU A 67 4.25 -2.32 -9.32
C LEU A 67 5.04 -3.24 -10.26
N LYS A 68 6.29 -3.58 -9.90
CA LYS A 68 7.09 -4.56 -10.63
C LYS A 68 6.40 -5.92 -10.64
N THR A 69 5.96 -6.42 -9.49
CA THR A 69 5.24 -7.71 -9.39
C THR A 69 3.96 -7.73 -10.23
N VAL A 70 3.20 -6.63 -10.25
CA VAL A 70 1.99 -6.51 -11.09
C VAL A 70 2.35 -6.57 -12.57
N LYS A 71 3.40 -5.87 -12.99
CA LYS A 71 3.90 -5.91 -14.37
C LYS A 71 4.35 -7.33 -14.76
N ASP A 72 5.16 -7.97 -13.92
CA ASP A 72 5.68 -9.32 -14.19
C ASP A 72 4.54 -10.34 -14.37
N LYS A 73 3.50 -10.26 -13.52
CA LYS A 73 2.29 -11.10 -13.65
C LYS A 73 1.54 -10.85 -14.96
N LYS A 74 1.44 -9.59 -15.39
CA LYS A 74 0.82 -9.23 -16.66
C LYS A 74 1.61 -9.85 -17.81
N ASP A 75 2.93 -9.71 -17.81
CA ASP A 75 3.81 -10.20 -18.87
C ASP A 75 3.77 -11.74 -18.96
N GLN A 76 3.75 -12.44 -17.82
CA GLN A 76 3.53 -13.89 -17.76
C GLN A 76 2.17 -14.29 -18.36
N THR A 77 1.12 -13.53 -18.07
CA THR A 77 -0.23 -13.80 -18.59
C THR A 77 -0.27 -13.61 -20.11
N ILE A 78 0.34 -12.54 -20.62
CA ILE A 78 0.47 -12.27 -22.05
C ILE A 78 1.22 -13.41 -22.74
N ALA A 79 2.37 -13.82 -22.21
CA ALA A 79 3.15 -14.92 -22.76
C ALA A 79 2.35 -16.23 -22.81
N LYS A 80 1.62 -16.55 -21.74
CA LYS A 80 0.76 -17.75 -21.67
C LYS A 80 -0.35 -17.71 -22.73
N LEU A 81 -1.02 -16.56 -22.89
CA LEU A 81 -2.08 -16.40 -23.88
C LEU A 81 -1.54 -16.47 -25.31
N PHE A 82 -0.37 -15.87 -25.55
CA PHE A 82 0.29 -15.93 -26.85
C PHE A 82 0.63 -17.37 -27.26
N LEU A 83 1.22 -18.16 -26.34
CA LEU A 83 1.52 -19.56 -26.59
C LEU A 83 0.25 -20.38 -26.88
N LYS A 84 -0.83 -20.16 -26.12
CA LYS A 84 -2.13 -20.80 -26.40
C LYS A 84 -2.68 -20.43 -27.77
N GLY A 85 -2.63 -19.15 -28.13
CA GLY A 85 -3.07 -18.67 -29.45
C GLY A 85 -2.27 -19.32 -30.59
N LYS A 86 -0.94 -19.39 -30.44
CA LYS A 86 -0.06 -20.08 -31.40
C LYS A 86 -0.44 -21.54 -31.60
N GLN A 87 -0.72 -22.27 -30.51
CA GLN A 87 -1.17 -23.66 -30.58
C GLN A 87 -2.51 -23.78 -31.32
N SER A 88 -3.50 -22.95 -30.98
CA SER A 88 -4.81 -22.97 -31.64
C SER A 88 -4.75 -22.65 -33.14
N ILE A 89 -3.89 -21.73 -33.56
CA ILE A 89 -3.70 -21.42 -35.00
C ILE A 89 -3.02 -22.58 -35.71
N SER A 90 -2.00 -23.19 -35.09
CA SER A 90 -1.31 -24.33 -35.70
C SER A 90 -2.24 -25.53 -35.92
N THR A 91 -3.15 -25.80 -35.00
CA THR A 91 -4.14 -26.88 -35.16
C THR A 91 -5.21 -26.55 -36.22
N LEU A 92 -5.56 -25.28 -36.38
CA LEU A 92 -6.47 -24.83 -37.45
C LEU A 92 -5.82 -24.90 -38.84
N SER A 93 -4.53 -24.56 -38.94
CA SER A 93 -3.77 -24.59 -40.21
C SER A 93 -3.41 -26.00 -40.69
N LEU A 94 -3.48 -27.01 -39.82
CA LEU A 94 -3.19 -28.42 -40.13
C LEU A 94 -4.47 -29.21 -40.51
N ARG A 95 -5.64 -28.59 -40.46
CA ARG A 95 -6.91 -29.11 -40.99
C ARG A 95 -7.15 -28.58 -42.40
#